data_AF-A0A1W1X4P8-F1
#
_entry.id   AF-A0A1W1X4P8-F1
#
_cell.length_a   1.000
_cell.length_b   1.000
_cell.length_c   1.000
_cell.angle_alpha   90.00
_cell.angle_beta   90.00
_cell.angle_gamma   90.00
#
_symmetry.space_group_name_H-M   'P 1'
#
loop_
_entity.id
_entity.type
_entity.pdbx_description
1 polymer ?
#
loop_
_entity_poly.entity_id
_entity_poly.type
_entity_poly.pdbx_seq_one_letter_code
_entity_poly.pdbx_strand_id
1 'polypeptide(L)'
;MKKCGILIIFLIIIFGAYTFFSQRQQMQDADQTFIYNLSEANSCFGVDYTKLSEEDKISYYMKAASSLNVAIYTLKYTSYDDKQDLGNALGSLNLSISLHSASQSTNRSRAFNEKEHDIFMCLSHITFNTNDKNNCKELIKVTNEIGY
;
A
#
# COMPACT_ATOMS: atom_id res chain seq x y z
N MET A 1 26.38 -41.13 24.85
CA MET A 1 26.34 -40.47 23.52
C MET A 1 24.92 -40.30 22.95
N LYS A 2 24.03 -41.31 22.97
CA LYS A 2 22.64 -41.18 22.44
C LYS A 2 21.78 -40.06 23.06
N LYS A 3 21.94 -39.78 24.36
CA LYS A 3 21.18 -38.74 25.09
C LYS A 3 21.50 -37.31 24.62
N CYS A 4 22.75 -37.01 24.24
CA CYS A 4 23.11 -35.70 23.67
C CYS A 4 22.48 -35.47 22.29
N GLY A 5 22.42 -36.52 21.44
CA GLY A 5 21.81 -36.41 20.11
C GLY A 5 20.32 -36.08 20.18
N ILE A 6 19.58 -36.70 21.11
CA ILE A 6 18.16 -36.41 21.34
C ILE A 6 17.96 -34.97 21.84
N LEU A 7 18.84 -34.49 22.72
CA LEU A 7 18.75 -33.14 23.28
C LEU A 7 19.03 -32.05 22.22
N ILE A 8 19.96 -32.30 21.31
CA ILE A 8 20.24 -31.41 20.16
C ILE A 8 19.03 -31.35 19.20
N ILE A 9 18.42 -32.51 18.89
CA ILE A 9 17.22 -32.55 18.04
C ILE A 9 16.08 -31.76 18.69
N PHE A 10 15.88 -31.92 19.99
CA PHE A 10 14.84 -31.20 20.73
C PHE A 10 15.07 -29.68 20.72
N LEU A 11 16.32 -29.23 20.89
CA LEU A 11 16.69 -27.81 20.78
C LEU A 11 16.46 -27.24 19.38
N ILE A 12 16.79 -28.00 18.33
CA ILE A 12 16.53 -27.59 16.93
C ILE A 12 15.04 -27.43 16.70
N ILE A 13 14.22 -28.36 17.20
CA ILE A 13 12.75 -28.30 17.06
C ILE A 13 12.19 -27.08 17.80
N ILE A 14 12.63 -26.82 19.05
CA ILE A 14 12.17 -25.65 19.82
C ILE A 14 12.57 -24.35 19.13
N PHE A 15 13.84 -24.24 18.72
CA PHE A 15 14.34 -23.04 18.07
C PHE A 15 13.66 -22.81 16.72
N GLY A 16 13.49 -23.87 15.92
CA GLY A 16 12.76 -23.82 14.65
C GLY A 16 11.28 -23.46 14.80
N ALA A 17 10.61 -23.97 15.84
CA ALA A 17 9.24 -23.58 16.14
C ALA A 17 9.16 -22.09 16.53
N TYR A 18 10.06 -21.63 17.41
CA TYR A 18 10.12 -20.24 17.84
C TYR A 18 10.34 -19.28 16.66
N THR A 19 11.32 -19.58 15.78
CA THR A 19 11.58 -18.74 14.60
C THR A 19 10.39 -18.74 13.64
N PHE A 20 9.74 -19.89 13.42
CA PHE A 20 8.54 -19.98 12.60
C PHE A 20 7.38 -19.14 13.14
N PHE A 21 7.08 -19.23 14.44
CA PHE A 21 6.03 -18.42 15.07
C PHE A 21 6.37 -16.93 15.02
N SER A 22 7.64 -16.57 15.27
CA SER A 22 8.08 -15.17 15.18
C SER A 22 7.94 -14.60 13.76
N GLN A 23 8.30 -15.36 12.73
CA GLN A 23 8.11 -14.96 11.34
C GLN A 23 6.63 -14.79 10.98
N ARG A 24 5.77 -15.71 11.42
CA ARG A 24 4.31 -15.62 11.25
C ARG A 24 3.75 -14.35 11.89
N GLN A 25 4.17 -14.02 13.11
CA GLN A 25 3.73 -12.81 13.79
C GLN A 25 4.21 -11.55 13.05
N GLN A 26 5.48 -11.49 12.66
CA GLN A 26 6.03 -10.36 11.89
C GLN A 26 5.26 -10.13 10.59
N MET A 27 4.90 -11.20 9.88
CA MET A 27 4.10 -11.11 8.66
C MET A 27 2.69 -10.59 8.95
N GLN A 28 2.04 -11.02 10.05
CA GLN A 28 0.73 -10.49 10.44
C GLN A 28 0.78 -9.01 10.82
N ASP A 29 1.82 -8.59 11.55
CA ASP A 29 2.02 -7.18 11.92
C ASP A 29 2.28 -6.33 10.66
N ALA A 30 3.03 -6.88 9.70
CA ALA A 30 3.25 -6.26 8.39
C ALA A 30 1.96 -6.16 7.57
N ASP A 31 1.14 -7.22 7.52
CA ASP A 31 -0.17 -7.22 6.85
C ASP A 31 -1.08 -6.14 7.44
N GLN A 32 -1.13 -6.02 8.77
CA GLN A 32 -1.92 -5.01 9.44
C GLN A 32 -1.41 -3.59 9.13
N THR A 33 -0.09 -3.39 9.17
CA THR A 33 0.54 -2.11 8.83
C THR A 33 0.27 -1.73 7.37
N PHE A 34 0.35 -2.69 6.46
CA PHE A 34 0.06 -2.51 5.05
C PHE A 34 -1.39 -2.08 4.82
N ILE A 35 -2.35 -2.83 5.36
CA ILE A 35 -3.78 -2.54 5.20
C ILE A 35 -4.16 -1.21 5.86
N TYR A 36 -3.58 -0.90 7.02
CA TYR A 36 -3.80 0.38 7.69
C TYR A 36 -3.36 1.55 6.80
N ASN A 37 -2.14 1.50 6.26
CA ASN A 37 -1.65 2.57 5.40
C ASN A 37 -2.39 2.66 4.07
N LEU A 38 -2.80 1.52 3.50
CA LEU A 38 -3.65 1.52 2.31
C LEU A 38 -5.02 2.15 2.60
N SER A 39 -5.60 1.90 3.77
CA SER A 39 -6.86 2.50 4.23
C SER A 39 -6.71 4.00 4.47
N GLU A 40 -5.60 4.45 5.08
CA GLU A 40 -5.30 5.88 5.26
C GLU A 40 -5.17 6.58 3.91
N ALA A 41 -4.43 5.99 2.96
CA ALA A 41 -4.34 6.53 1.60
C ALA A 41 -5.72 6.59 0.93
N ASN A 42 -6.51 5.52 1.00
CA ASN A 42 -7.86 5.47 0.45
C ASN A 42 -8.76 6.57 1.03
N SER A 43 -8.71 6.78 2.36
CA SER A 43 -9.51 7.81 3.03
C SER A 43 -9.20 9.23 2.54
N CYS A 44 -7.98 9.47 2.07
CA CYS A 44 -7.61 10.76 1.50
C CYS A 44 -8.34 11.04 0.18
N PHE A 45 -8.81 10.02 -0.54
CA PHE A 45 -9.61 10.15 -1.76
C PHE A 45 -11.12 10.02 -1.51
N GLY A 46 -11.53 9.68 -0.29
CA GLY A 46 -12.94 9.56 0.10
C GLY A 46 -13.61 10.88 0.52
N VAL A 47 -12.89 12.00 0.44
CA VAL A 47 -13.40 13.34 0.71
C VAL A 47 -13.85 14.03 -0.58
N ASP A 48 -14.76 14.99 -0.50
CA ASP A 48 -15.25 15.75 -1.66
C ASP A 48 -14.31 16.94 -1.92
N TYR A 49 -13.39 16.81 -2.88
CA TYR A 49 -12.37 17.85 -3.11
C TYR A 49 -12.99 19.12 -3.71
N THR A 50 -14.19 19.07 -4.26
CA THR A 50 -14.87 20.29 -4.77
C THR A 50 -15.17 21.29 -3.65
N LYS A 51 -15.19 20.81 -2.39
CA LYS A 51 -15.41 21.61 -1.19
C LYS A 51 -14.13 22.03 -0.47
N LEU A 52 -12.97 21.58 -0.93
CA LEU A 52 -11.69 21.82 -0.28
C LEU A 52 -10.94 23.00 -0.89
N SER A 53 -10.17 23.71 -0.06
CA SER A 53 -9.18 24.67 -0.55
C SER A 53 -8.04 23.94 -1.27
N GLU A 54 -7.31 24.63 -2.15
CA GLU A 54 -6.14 24.02 -2.81
C GLU A 54 -5.05 23.57 -1.82
N GLU A 55 -4.90 24.29 -0.70
CA GLU A 55 -3.97 23.92 0.37
C GLU A 55 -4.38 22.61 1.05
N ASP A 56 -5.67 22.46 1.35
CA ASP A 56 -6.21 21.22 1.94
C ASP A 56 -6.02 20.04 0.98
N LYS A 57 -6.30 20.22 -0.32
CA LYS A 57 -6.09 19.17 -1.34
C LYS A 57 -4.63 18.72 -1.37
N ILE A 58 -3.69 19.67 -1.36
CA ILE A 58 -2.25 19.36 -1.30
C ILE A 58 -1.92 18.55 -0.04
N SER A 59 -2.47 18.93 1.11
CA SER A 59 -2.29 18.19 2.37
C SER A 59 -2.79 16.74 2.25
N TYR A 60 -3.97 16.52 1.67
CA TYR A 60 -4.49 15.18 1.41
C TYR A 60 -3.61 14.38 0.45
N TYR A 61 -3.12 15.00 -0.64
CA TYR A 61 -2.21 14.34 -1.57
C TYR A 61 -0.89 13.94 -0.89
N MET A 62 -0.30 14.82 -0.09
CA MET A 62 0.93 14.52 0.66
C MET A 62 0.71 13.40 1.68
N LYS A 63 -0.43 13.39 2.37
CA LYS A 63 -0.80 12.32 3.29
C LYS A 63 -0.97 10.99 2.55
N ALA A 64 -1.69 10.99 1.43
CA ALA A 64 -1.89 9.80 0.59
C ALA A 64 -0.56 9.23 0.10
N ALA A 65 0.33 10.07 -0.44
CA ALA A 65 1.67 9.65 -0.89
C ALA A 65 2.49 9.07 0.27
N SER A 66 2.49 9.72 1.43
CA SER A 66 3.20 9.23 2.62
C SER A 66 2.71 7.83 3.03
N SER A 67 1.39 7.64 3.13
CA SER A 67 0.80 6.35 3.48
C SER A 67 1.06 5.29 2.40
N LEU A 68 0.93 5.62 1.12
CA LEU A 68 1.26 4.69 0.02
C LEU A 68 2.73 4.28 0.06
N ASN A 69 3.65 5.21 0.33
CA ASN A 69 5.07 4.91 0.43
C ASN A 69 5.37 3.92 1.55
N VAL A 70 4.72 4.07 2.72
CA VAL A 70 4.82 3.09 3.81
C VAL A 70 4.23 1.74 3.39
N ALA A 71 3.06 1.71 2.76
CA ALA A 71 2.44 0.47 2.28
C ALA A 71 3.36 -0.26 1.28
N ILE A 72 3.92 0.45 0.30
CA ILE A 72 4.85 -0.11 -0.71
C ILE A 72 6.10 -0.67 -0.03
N TYR A 73 6.70 0.07 0.91
CA TYR A 73 7.89 -0.39 1.63
C TYR A 73 7.63 -1.66 2.46
N THR A 74 6.46 -1.74 3.07
CA THR A 74 6.05 -2.87 3.91
C THR A 74 5.66 -4.10 3.08
N LEU A 75 5.21 -3.94 1.84
CA LEU A 75 4.67 -5.02 0.99
C LEU A 75 5.54 -6.29 0.98
N LYS A 76 6.87 -6.16 0.90
CA LYS A 76 7.81 -7.30 0.89
C LYS A 76 7.82 -8.17 2.15
N TYR A 77 7.24 -7.68 3.23
CA TYR A 77 7.16 -8.38 4.52
C TYR A 77 5.76 -8.95 4.78
N THR A 78 4.82 -8.70 3.86
CA THR A 78 3.42 -9.13 3.98
C THR A 78 3.21 -10.51 3.37
N SER A 79 2.05 -11.08 3.64
CA SER A 79 1.52 -12.24 2.90
C SER A 79 1.16 -11.92 1.44
N TYR A 80 1.40 -10.69 0.98
CA TYR A 80 1.08 -10.17 -0.34
C TYR A 80 2.29 -9.85 -1.22
N ASP A 81 3.51 -10.15 -0.78
CA ASP A 81 4.76 -9.84 -1.51
C ASP A 81 4.78 -10.39 -2.95
N ASP A 82 4.18 -11.56 -3.19
CA ASP A 82 4.13 -12.18 -4.51
C ASP A 82 3.14 -11.51 -5.49
N LYS A 83 2.41 -10.49 -5.05
CA LYS A 83 1.39 -9.79 -5.84
C LYS A 83 1.99 -8.63 -6.62
N GLN A 84 2.67 -8.96 -7.72
CA GLN A 84 3.30 -7.97 -8.59
C GLN A 84 2.33 -6.88 -9.09
N ASP A 85 1.09 -7.25 -9.45
CA ASP A 85 0.07 -6.29 -9.91
C ASP A 85 -0.26 -5.24 -8.84
N LEU A 86 -0.30 -5.65 -7.56
CA LEU A 86 -0.56 -4.77 -6.43
C LEU A 86 0.59 -3.77 -6.24
N GLY A 87 1.83 -4.29 -6.19
CA GLY A 87 3.02 -3.44 -6.05
C GLY A 87 3.14 -2.42 -7.19
N ASN A 88 2.89 -2.84 -8.42
CA ASN A 88 2.90 -1.95 -9.59
C ASN A 88 1.81 -0.87 -9.49
N ALA A 89 0.58 -1.24 -9.14
CA ALA A 89 -0.53 -0.29 -9.05
C ALA A 89 -0.30 0.77 -7.97
N LEU A 90 0.15 0.36 -6.78
CA LEU A 90 0.46 1.29 -5.70
C LEU A 90 1.67 2.16 -6.05
N GLY A 91 2.70 1.59 -6.67
CA GLY A 91 3.87 2.32 -7.16
C GLY A 91 3.53 3.39 -8.19
N SER A 92 2.70 3.04 -9.18
CA SER A 92 2.20 3.99 -10.19
C SER A 92 1.43 5.14 -9.54
N LEU A 93 0.49 4.84 -8.63
CA LEU A 93 -0.25 5.88 -7.93
C LEU A 93 0.66 6.78 -7.09
N ASN A 94 1.57 6.20 -6.31
CA ASN A 94 2.50 6.97 -5.49
C ASN A 94 3.41 7.86 -6.33
N LEU A 95 3.87 7.37 -7.49
CA LEU A 95 4.68 8.14 -8.43
C LEU A 95 3.90 9.31 -9.03
N SER A 96 2.68 9.08 -9.50
CA SER A 96 1.80 10.14 -10.01
C SER A 96 1.55 11.21 -8.95
N ILE A 97 1.30 10.84 -7.69
CA ILE A 97 1.10 11.84 -6.62
C ILE A 97 2.41 12.59 -6.33
N SER A 98 3.54 11.87 -6.21
CA SER A 98 4.84 12.42 -5.82
C SER A 98 5.40 13.39 -6.86
N LEU A 99 5.35 13.04 -8.15
CA LEU A 99 5.83 13.88 -9.25
C LEU A 99 4.99 15.16 -9.43
N HIS A 100 3.84 15.25 -8.78
CA HIS A 100 2.89 16.35 -8.99
C HIS A 100 2.71 17.23 -7.74
N SER A 101 3.41 16.90 -6.64
CA SER A 101 3.55 17.71 -5.43
C SER A 101 4.49 18.93 -5.56
N ALA A 102 5.06 19.19 -6.75
CA ALA A 102 5.90 20.36 -7.03
C ALA A 102 5.07 21.59 -7.49
N SER A 103 5.49 22.78 -7.05
CA SER A 103 4.74 24.04 -6.89
C SER A 103 4.10 24.71 -8.12
N GLN A 104 3.91 24.04 -9.27
CA GLN A 104 3.36 24.67 -10.49
C GLN A 104 2.41 23.81 -11.35
N SER A 105 1.53 22.96 -10.79
CA SER A 105 0.62 22.17 -11.64
C SER A 105 -0.88 22.34 -11.36
N THR A 106 -1.41 23.54 -11.65
CA THR A 106 -2.86 23.80 -11.68
C THR A 106 -3.65 22.85 -12.59
N ASN A 107 -3.01 22.30 -13.63
CA ASN A 107 -3.62 21.32 -14.53
C ASN A 107 -3.61 19.89 -13.95
N ARG A 108 -2.68 19.54 -13.06
CA ARG A 108 -2.55 18.17 -12.54
C ARG A 108 -3.26 17.99 -11.21
N SER A 109 -3.33 19.02 -10.35
CA SER A 109 -4.29 19.01 -9.24
C SER A 109 -5.72 18.88 -9.77
N ARG A 110 -6.03 19.50 -10.92
CA ARG A 110 -7.29 19.30 -11.63
C ARG A 110 -7.46 17.85 -12.11
N ALA A 111 -6.45 17.26 -12.76
CA ALA A 111 -6.51 15.87 -13.22
C ALA A 111 -6.71 14.87 -12.06
N PHE A 112 -6.04 15.08 -10.92
CA PHE A 112 -6.27 14.29 -9.72
C PHE A 112 -7.68 14.49 -9.15
N ASN A 113 -8.17 15.74 -9.06
CA ASN A 113 -9.54 16.01 -8.59
C ASN A 113 -10.58 15.32 -9.50
N GLU A 114 -10.37 15.35 -10.83
CA GLU A 114 -11.26 14.69 -11.79
C GLU A 114 -11.28 13.16 -11.66
N LYS A 115 -10.21 12.58 -11.09
CA LYS A 115 -10.01 11.13 -10.96
C LYS A 115 -10.06 10.61 -9.52
N GLU A 116 -10.27 11.48 -8.53
CA GLU A 116 -10.24 11.12 -7.11
C GLU A 116 -11.23 10.00 -6.78
N HIS A 117 -12.43 10.07 -7.36
CA HIS A 117 -13.45 9.07 -7.15
C HIS A 117 -13.06 7.71 -7.74
N ASP A 118 -12.49 7.70 -8.94
CA ASP A 118 -12.01 6.47 -9.59
C ASP A 118 -10.88 5.83 -8.77
N ILE A 119 -9.95 6.65 -8.26
CA ILE A 119 -8.88 6.21 -7.36
C ILE A 119 -9.46 5.62 -6.07
N PHE A 120 -10.40 6.32 -5.43
CA PHE A 120 -11.07 5.88 -4.21
C PHE A 120 -11.76 4.53 -4.39
N MET A 121 -12.49 4.35 -5.50
CA MET A 121 -13.18 3.09 -5.79
C MET A 121 -12.18 1.95 -5.97
N CYS A 122 -11.12 2.15 -6.76
CA CYS A 122 -10.09 1.14 -6.98
C CYS A 122 -9.38 0.77 -5.66
N LEU A 123 -8.92 1.78 -4.90
CA LEU A 123 -8.23 1.55 -3.63
C LEU A 123 -9.13 0.90 -2.59
N SER A 124 -10.42 1.26 -2.53
CA SER A 124 -11.38 0.61 -1.63
C SER A 124 -11.48 -0.88 -1.93
N HIS A 125 -11.64 -1.26 -3.20
CA HIS A 125 -11.67 -2.67 -3.59
C HIS A 125 -10.36 -3.39 -3.29
N ILE A 126 -9.21 -2.78 -3.58
CA ILE A 126 -7.89 -3.36 -3.29
C ILE A 126 -7.68 -3.51 -1.77
N THR A 127 -8.16 -2.57 -0.96
CA THR A 127 -8.07 -2.64 0.51
C THR A 127 -8.86 -3.82 1.06
N PHE A 128 -10.06 -4.06 0.55
CA PHE A 128 -10.87 -5.22 0.94
C PHE A 128 -10.36 -6.54 0.33
N ASN A 129 -9.80 -6.49 -0.87
CA ASN A 129 -9.28 -7.64 -1.59
C ASN A 129 -7.97 -7.29 -2.29
N THR A 130 -6.85 -7.50 -1.60
CA THR A 130 -5.50 -7.21 -2.12
C THR A 130 -5.10 -8.10 -3.32
N ASN A 131 -5.92 -9.09 -3.69
CA ASN A 131 -5.76 -9.92 -4.89
C ASN A 131 -6.56 -9.42 -6.10
N ASP A 132 -7.26 -8.30 -6.01
CA ASP A 132 -8.12 -7.81 -7.08
C ASP A 132 -7.30 -7.24 -8.26
N LYS A 133 -6.95 -8.13 -9.19
CA LYS A 133 -6.19 -7.79 -10.40
C LYS A 133 -6.91 -6.79 -11.30
N ASN A 134 -8.25 -6.77 -11.30
CA ASN A 134 -9.00 -5.87 -12.16
C ASN A 134 -8.89 -4.45 -11.64
N ASN A 135 -9.11 -4.27 -10.33
CA ASN A 135 -8.95 -2.96 -9.69
C ASN A 135 -7.48 -2.49 -9.67
N CYS A 136 -6.49 -3.40 -9.58
CA CYS A 136 -5.08 -3.03 -9.74
C CYS A 136 -4.80 -2.50 -11.16
N LYS A 137 -5.33 -3.15 -12.21
CA LYS A 137 -5.16 -2.69 -13.60
C LYS A 137 -5.88 -1.38 -13.88
N GLU A 138 -7.09 -1.22 -13.36
CA GLU A 138 -7.84 0.03 -13.51
C GLU A 138 -7.13 1.17 -12.78
N LEU A 139 -6.59 0.92 -11.58
CA LEU A 139 -5.80 1.90 -10.87
C LEU A 139 -4.58 2.36 -11.68
N ILE A 140 -3.83 1.41 -12.27
CA ILE A 140 -2.70 1.73 -13.17
C ILE A 140 -3.17 2.60 -14.34
N LYS A 141 -4.30 2.27 -14.94
CA LYS A 141 -4.87 3.02 -16.07
C LYS A 141 -5.25 4.44 -15.65
N VAL A 142 -5.96 4.60 -14.54
CA VAL A 142 -6.31 5.91 -13.97
C VAL A 142 -5.06 6.74 -13.69
N THR A 143 -4.02 6.14 -13.10
CA THR A 143 -2.76 6.85 -12.83
C THR A 143 -2.01 7.25 -14.10
N ASN A 144 -2.07 6.43 -15.15
CA ASN A 144 -1.49 6.77 -16.46
C ASN A 144 -2.25 7.92 -17.13
N GLU A 145 -3.57 8.00 -16.97
CA GLU A 145 -4.40 9.10 -17.49
C GLU A 145 -4.10 10.42 -16.78
N ILE A 146 -3.79 10.39 -15.48
CA ILE A 146 -3.33 11.55 -14.71
C ILE A 146 -1.93 11.99 -15.17
N GLY A 147 -1.08 11.01 -15.50
CA GLY A 147 0.29 11.20 -15.97
C GLY A 147 1.36 10.92 -14.91
N TYR A 148 2.60 10.88 -15.38
CA TYR A 148 3.83 10.86 -14.60
C TYR A 148 4.63 12.16 -14.89
#